data_AF-A0A842QJA3-F1
#
_entry.id   AF-A0A842QJA3-F1
#
_cell.length_a   1.000
_cell.length_b   1.000
_cell.length_c   1.000
_cell.angle_alpha   90.00
_cell.angle_beta   90.00
_cell.angle_gamma   90.00
#
_symmetry.space_group_name_H-M   'P 1'
#
loop_
_entity.id
_entity.type
_entity.pdbx_description
1 polymer ?
#
loop_
_entity_poly.entity_id
_entity_poly.type
_entity_poly.pdbx_seq_one_letter_code
_entity_poly.pdbx_strand_id
1 'polypeptide(L)'
;MQGTETTVTVPTSPVQQQTLGFLSMIFIGLVLVLVLVFLARYLKNWKNRPEEPFEPDESRSVLSLLSSKARQRPLLTLGVVAIILIPSIIVVGRTPVHRTNIRHIDPEGDVENPNIDILSVESHLSGSNIVLQMNVAGNIQNDTSYQYKLRIIVKDIDDRLSADYTITYYNGTLGQQYDTSLSVENNTLIVHFPISIFPPDHYMVGLEGVTDSLSPLSETDKTESDWNRTIARLWF
;
A
#
# COMPACT_ATOMS: atom_id res chain seq x y z
N MET A 1 0.51 -29.75 33.68
CA MET A 1 1.49 -28.84 33.06
C MET A 1 1.24 -28.86 31.57
N GLN A 2 0.53 -27.87 31.04
CA GLN A 2 0.28 -27.73 29.60
C GLN A 2 1.42 -26.88 29.02
N GLY A 3 2.20 -27.47 28.12
CA GLY A 3 3.25 -26.77 27.40
C GLY A 3 2.63 -25.93 26.28
N THR A 4 2.87 -24.63 26.32
CA THR A 4 2.47 -23.71 25.25
C THR A 4 3.50 -23.84 24.12
N GLU A 5 3.08 -24.33 22.96
CA GLU A 5 3.93 -24.33 21.76
C GLU A 5 3.99 -22.91 21.19
N THR A 6 5.15 -22.27 21.33
CA THR A 6 5.43 -20.97 20.72
C THR A 6 5.77 -21.19 19.25
N THR A 7 4.82 -20.98 18.35
CA THR A 7 5.09 -20.98 16.90
C THR A 7 5.91 -19.73 16.56
N VAL A 8 7.19 -19.93 16.25
CA VAL A 8 8.08 -18.87 15.76
C VAL A 8 7.81 -18.65 14.28
N THR A 9 7.00 -17.64 13.96
CA THR A 9 6.88 -17.13 12.59
C THR A 9 8.15 -16.37 12.24
N VAL A 10 8.95 -16.94 11.35
CA VAL A 10 10.13 -16.27 10.79
C VAL A 10 9.65 -15.16 9.85
N PRO A 11 9.95 -13.88 10.12
CA PRO A 11 9.54 -12.78 9.25
C PRO A 11 10.23 -12.93 7.89
N THR A 12 9.44 -12.92 6.81
CA THR A 12 9.97 -12.88 5.44
C THR A 12 10.56 -11.50 5.19
N SER A 13 11.79 -11.44 4.70
CA SER A 13 12.48 -10.17 4.51
C SER A 13 11.79 -9.29 3.44
N PRO A 14 11.85 -7.96 3.53
CA PRO A 14 11.30 -7.06 2.50
C PRO A 14 11.91 -7.30 1.11
N VAL A 15 13.15 -7.81 1.04
CA VAL A 15 13.79 -8.25 -0.21
C VAL A 15 13.09 -9.46 -0.82
N GLN A 16 12.59 -10.39 0.00
CA GLN A 16 11.77 -11.52 -0.46
C GLN A 16 10.42 -11.06 -1.01
N GLN A 17 9.76 -10.07 -0.41
CA GLN A 17 8.49 -9.57 -0.93
C GLN A 17 8.65 -8.85 -2.28
N GLN A 18 9.69 -8.02 -2.45
CA GLN A 18 9.97 -7.39 -3.74
C GLN A 18 10.36 -8.40 -4.83
N THR A 19 11.15 -9.43 -4.48
CA THR A 19 11.48 -10.50 -5.43
C THR A 19 10.27 -11.35 -5.80
N LEU A 20 9.36 -11.63 -4.85
CA LEU A 20 8.08 -12.29 -5.15
C LEU A 20 7.21 -11.43 -6.10
N GLY A 21 7.13 -10.12 -5.87
CA GLY A 21 6.43 -9.19 -6.76
C GLY A 21 7.01 -9.20 -8.18
N PHE A 22 8.33 -9.10 -8.31
CA PHE A 22 9.02 -9.11 -9.60
C PHE A 22 8.90 -10.45 -10.33
N LEU A 23 9.02 -11.57 -9.61
CA LEU A 23 8.80 -12.91 -10.16
C LEU A 23 7.35 -13.09 -10.64
N SER A 24 6.37 -12.53 -9.93
CA SER A 24 4.97 -12.55 -10.37
C SER A 24 4.78 -11.79 -11.69
N MET A 25 5.43 -10.63 -11.86
CA MET A 25 5.35 -9.85 -13.11
C MET A 25 6.03 -10.58 -14.27
N ILE A 26 7.19 -11.20 -14.04
CA ILE A 26 7.86 -12.05 -15.05
C ILE A 26 6.95 -13.21 -15.45
N PHE A 27 6.35 -13.88 -14.46
CA PHE A 27 5.45 -15.01 -14.72
C PHE A 27 4.23 -14.58 -15.54
N ILE A 28 3.59 -13.46 -15.19
CA ILE A 28 2.47 -12.88 -15.96
C ILE A 28 2.90 -12.55 -17.38
N GLY A 29 4.05 -11.88 -17.55
CA GLY A 29 4.60 -11.56 -18.88
C GLY A 29 4.86 -12.80 -19.72
N LEU A 30 5.42 -13.85 -19.12
CA LEU A 30 5.72 -15.12 -19.80
C LEU A 30 4.44 -15.87 -20.20
N VAL A 31 3.42 -15.88 -19.33
CA VAL A 31 2.09 -16.41 -19.65
C VAL A 31 1.47 -15.65 -20.83
N LEU A 32 1.53 -14.32 -20.84
CA LEU A 32 1.04 -13.48 -21.95
C LEU A 32 1.73 -13.81 -23.26
N VAL A 33 3.07 -13.94 -23.27
CA VAL A 33 3.84 -14.32 -24.45
C VAL A 33 3.43 -15.70 -24.96
N LEU A 34 3.25 -16.68 -24.07
CA LEU A 34 2.80 -18.03 -24.46
C LEU A 34 1.40 -18.02 -25.06
N VAL A 35 0.48 -17.23 -24.51
CA VAL A 35 -0.87 -17.05 -25.06
C VAL A 35 -0.82 -16.43 -26.45
N LEU A 36 0.00 -15.38 -26.66
CA LEU A 36 0.17 -14.74 -27.95
C LEU A 36 0.79 -15.69 -29.00
N VAL A 37 1.81 -16.45 -28.63
CA VAL A 37 2.45 -17.45 -29.52
C VAL A 37 1.45 -18.53 -29.92
N PHE A 38 0.65 -19.01 -28.96
CA PHE A 38 -0.39 -19.99 -29.23
C PHE A 38 -1.46 -19.43 -30.17
N LEU A 39 -1.93 -18.20 -29.94
CA LEU A 39 -2.89 -17.51 -30.78
C LEU A 39 -2.36 -17.31 -32.21
N ALA A 40 -1.10 -16.90 -32.36
CA ALA A 40 -0.46 -16.73 -33.67
C ALA A 40 -0.36 -18.07 -34.43
N ARG A 41 0.03 -19.16 -33.76
CA ARG A 41 0.03 -20.51 -34.35
C ARG A 41 -1.37 -20.96 -34.74
N TYR A 42 -2.36 -20.68 -33.90
CA TYR A 42 -3.75 -21.01 -34.16
C TYR A 42 -4.28 -20.30 -35.41
N LEU A 43 -4.07 -18.98 -35.51
CA LEU A 43 -4.47 -18.18 -36.67
C LEU A 43 -3.77 -18.63 -37.96
N LYS A 44 -2.47 -18.96 -37.88
CA LYS A 44 -1.71 -19.50 -39.01
C LYS A 44 -2.30 -20.83 -39.51
N ASN A 45 -2.67 -21.72 -38.60
CA ASN A 45 -3.30 -23.00 -38.95
C ASN A 45 -4.74 -22.84 -39.46
N TRP A 46 -5.48 -21.81 -39.00
CA TRP A 46 -6.81 -21.50 -39.53
C TRP A 46 -6.73 -21.09 -41.00
N LYS A 47 -5.82 -20.18 -41.34
CA LYS A 47 -5.68 -19.64 -42.71
C LYS A 47 -5.35 -20.71 -43.75
N ASN A 48 -4.72 -21.80 -43.35
CA ASN A 48 -4.32 -22.90 -44.23
C ASN A 48 -5.38 -24.02 -44.34
N ARG A 49 -6.60 -23.84 -43.81
CA ARG A 49 -7.66 -24.84 -44.00
C ARG A 49 -8.21 -24.76 -45.42
N PRO A 50 -8.23 -25.87 -46.19
CA PRO A 50 -8.91 -25.89 -47.47
C PRO A 50 -10.38 -25.57 -47.26
N GLU A 51 -10.91 -24.63 -48.03
CA GLU A 51 -12.34 -24.37 -48.11
C GLU A 51 -12.98 -25.60 -48.76
N GLU A 52 -13.56 -26.48 -47.96
CA GLU A 52 -14.37 -27.57 -48.51
C GLU A 52 -15.60 -26.95 -49.19
N PRO A 53 -15.86 -27.26 -50.47
CA PRO A 53 -17.06 -26.80 -51.14
C PRO A 53 -18.29 -27.36 -50.41
N PHE A 54 -19.23 -26.47 -50.11
CA PHE A 54 -20.48 -26.82 -49.43
C PHE A 54 -21.40 -27.53 -50.41
N GLU A 55 -21.33 -28.86 -50.49
CA GLU A 55 -22.37 -29.66 -51.15
C GLU A 55 -23.51 -29.96 -50.16
N PRO A 56 -24.76 -29.55 -50.47
CA PRO A 56 -25.93 -29.90 -49.67
C PRO A 56 -26.30 -31.36 -49.95
N ASP A 57 -25.74 -32.28 -49.17
CA ASP A 57 -26.06 -33.71 -49.25
C ASP A 57 -27.10 -34.07 -48.17
N GLU A 58 -28.31 -34.42 -48.60
CA GLU A 58 -29.46 -34.80 -47.75
C GLU A 58 -29.28 -36.16 -47.04
N SER A 59 -28.15 -36.85 -47.24
CA SER A 59 -27.92 -38.21 -46.73
C SER A 59 -26.94 -38.33 -45.56
N ARG A 60 -26.76 -37.28 -44.74
CA ARG A 60 -25.80 -37.30 -43.61
C ARG A 60 -26.33 -38.04 -42.37
N SER A 61 -26.01 -39.34 -42.34
CA SER A 61 -26.09 -40.25 -41.20
C SER A 61 -25.30 -39.77 -39.96
N VAL A 62 -25.61 -40.38 -38.81
CA VAL A 62 -25.11 -40.17 -37.43
C VAL A 62 -23.57 -40.02 -37.30
N LEU A 63 -22.79 -40.44 -38.29
CA LEU A 63 -21.34 -40.23 -38.37
C LEU A 63 -20.93 -38.75 -38.53
N SER A 64 -21.80 -37.89 -39.07
CA SER A 64 -21.53 -36.45 -39.17
C SER A 64 -21.53 -35.72 -37.81
N LEU A 65 -22.18 -36.29 -36.79
CA LEU A 65 -22.15 -35.77 -35.42
C LEU A 65 -20.80 -35.99 -34.73
N LEU A 66 -20.02 -37.01 -35.11
CA LEU A 66 -18.70 -37.30 -34.52
C LEU A 66 -17.59 -36.37 -35.04
N SER A 67 -17.77 -35.74 -36.20
CA SER A 67 -16.86 -34.72 -36.76
C SER A 67 -16.90 -33.38 -35.99
N SER A 68 -17.95 -33.14 -35.20
CA SER A 68 -18.07 -31.94 -34.36
C SER A 68 -17.01 -31.84 -33.24
N LYS A 69 -16.40 -32.97 -32.83
CA LYS A 69 -15.37 -33.02 -31.79
C LYS A 69 -14.04 -32.36 -32.20
N ALA A 70 -13.76 -32.22 -33.50
CA ALA A 70 -12.55 -31.54 -33.98
C ALA A 70 -12.68 -30.01 -33.98
N ARG A 71 -13.90 -29.48 -33.94
CA ARG A 71 -14.20 -28.04 -33.88
C ARG A 71 -14.26 -27.47 -32.45
N GLN A 72 -14.41 -28.30 -31.42
CA GLN A 72 -14.54 -27.86 -30.02
C GLN A 72 -13.21 -27.67 -29.26
N ARG A 73 -12.09 -28.24 -29.75
CA ARG A 73 -10.79 -28.17 -29.05
C ARG A 73 -10.22 -26.75 -28.83
N PRO A 74 -10.36 -25.77 -29.76
CA PRO A 74 -9.80 -24.43 -29.53
C PRO A 74 -10.63 -23.57 -28.58
N LEU A 75 -11.93 -23.83 -28.46
CA LEU A 75 -12.80 -23.12 -27.50
C LEU A 75 -12.50 -23.52 -26.05
N LEU A 76 -12.19 -24.79 -25.81
CA LEU A 76 -11.80 -25.28 -24.48
C LEU A 76 -10.48 -24.67 -24.00
N THR A 77 -9.50 -24.47 -24.89
CA THR A 77 -8.19 -23.90 -24.51
C THR A 77 -8.29 -22.41 -24.21
N LEU A 78 -9.06 -21.64 -25.00
CA LEU A 78 -9.36 -20.24 -24.71
C LEU A 78 -10.15 -20.05 -23.41
N GLY A 79 -11.11 -20.95 -23.15
CA GLY A 79 -11.86 -20.97 -21.89
C GLY A 79 -10.98 -21.16 -20.67
N VAL A 80 -10.05 -22.12 -20.70
CA VAL A 80 -9.14 -22.39 -19.56
C VAL A 80 -8.19 -21.23 -19.29
N VAL A 81 -7.64 -20.58 -20.33
CA VAL A 81 -6.77 -19.40 -20.17
C VAL A 81 -7.54 -18.23 -19.56
N ALA A 82 -8.77 -17.97 -19.99
CA ALA A 82 -9.61 -16.93 -19.42
C ALA A 82 -9.99 -17.23 -17.96
N ILE A 83 -10.30 -18.49 -17.63
CA ILE A 83 -10.63 -18.92 -16.26
C ILE A 83 -9.45 -18.75 -15.29
N ILE A 84 -8.20 -18.84 -15.75
CA ILE A 84 -7.02 -18.66 -14.89
C ILE A 84 -6.61 -17.18 -14.80
N LEU A 85 -6.60 -16.44 -15.91
CA LEU A 85 -6.16 -15.05 -15.94
C LEU A 85 -7.13 -14.08 -15.25
N ILE A 86 -8.44 -14.26 -15.42
CA ILE A 86 -9.44 -13.34 -14.88
C ILE A 86 -9.42 -13.30 -13.34
N PRO A 87 -9.41 -14.44 -12.61
CA PRO A 87 -9.29 -14.42 -11.15
C PRO A 87 -7.98 -13.80 -10.67
N SER A 88 -6.85 -14.11 -11.32
CA SER A 88 -5.55 -13.55 -10.92
C SER A 88 -5.51 -12.02 -11.05
N ILE A 89 -6.10 -11.46 -12.11
CA ILE A 89 -6.21 -10.00 -12.29
C ILE A 89 -7.13 -9.39 -11.22
N ILE A 90 -8.24 -10.07 -10.88
CA ILE A 90 -9.18 -9.60 -9.85
C ILE A 90 -8.54 -9.59 -8.46
N VAL A 91 -7.71 -10.59 -8.12
CA VAL A 91 -7.03 -10.66 -6.82
C VAL A 91 -5.96 -9.57 -6.70
N VAL A 92 -5.10 -9.39 -7.72
CA VAL A 92 -4.04 -8.36 -7.69
C VAL A 92 -4.62 -6.95 -7.68
N GLY A 93 -5.75 -6.72 -8.36
CA GLY A 93 -6.43 -5.41 -8.34
C GLY A 93 -7.08 -5.05 -7.01
N ARG A 94 -7.15 -5.98 -6.05
CA ARG A 94 -7.81 -5.79 -4.74
C ARG A 94 -6.85 -5.81 -3.56
N THR A 95 -5.56 -6.10 -3.76
CA THR A 95 -4.58 -5.98 -2.68
C THR A 95 -4.33 -4.50 -2.38
N PRO A 96 -4.62 -4.01 -1.16
CA PRO A 96 -4.31 -2.65 -0.78
C PRO A 96 -2.82 -2.39 -0.88
N VAL A 97 -2.46 -1.17 -1.27
CA VAL A 97 -1.08 -0.73 -1.38
C VAL A 97 -0.91 0.46 -0.45
N HIS A 98 0.20 0.51 0.29
CA HIS A 98 0.53 1.66 1.12
C HIS A 98 0.48 2.95 0.28
N ARG A 99 -0.29 3.94 0.75
CA ARG A 99 -0.23 5.31 0.22
C ARG A 99 0.98 5.98 0.84
N THR A 100 2.16 5.69 0.28
CA THR A 100 3.42 6.20 0.82
C THR A 100 3.75 7.61 0.38
N ASN A 101 3.12 8.11 -0.68
CA ASN A 101 3.32 9.46 -1.19
C ASN A 101 2.13 10.34 -0.79
N ILE A 102 2.19 10.90 0.42
CA ILE A 102 1.17 11.80 0.96
C ILE A 102 1.81 13.18 1.09
N ARG A 103 1.06 14.23 0.76
CA ARG A 103 1.50 15.61 0.94
C ARG A 103 0.32 16.47 1.32
N HIS A 104 0.46 17.17 2.44
CA HIS A 104 -0.52 18.08 2.98
C HIS A 104 0.14 19.40 3.32
N ILE A 105 -0.51 20.50 2.99
CA ILE A 105 -0.04 21.86 3.20
C ILE A 105 -1.13 22.59 3.97
N ASP A 106 -0.76 23.24 5.06
CA ASP A 106 -1.62 24.12 5.84
C ASP A 106 -1.01 25.54 5.82
N PRO A 107 -1.44 26.39 4.89
CA PRO A 107 -0.86 27.71 4.72
C PRO A 107 -1.49 28.78 5.61
N GLU A 108 -2.64 28.51 6.24
CA GLU A 108 -3.42 29.52 6.96
C GLU A 108 -3.01 29.64 8.43
N GLY A 109 -2.33 28.62 8.98
CA GLY A 109 -1.72 28.62 10.30
C GLY A 109 -2.72 28.83 11.43
N ASP A 110 -3.04 27.77 12.15
CA ASP A 110 -4.13 27.74 13.12
C ASP A 110 -3.66 27.87 14.58
N VAL A 111 -2.43 28.35 14.79
CA VAL A 111 -1.77 28.41 16.11
C VAL A 111 -1.51 29.82 16.61
N GLU A 112 -1.58 29.99 17.93
CA GLU A 112 -1.25 31.27 18.57
C GLU A 112 0.23 31.67 18.43
N ASN A 113 1.14 30.69 18.48
CA ASN A 113 2.56 30.93 18.27
C ASN A 113 2.95 30.53 16.83
N PRO A 114 3.09 31.50 15.91
CA PRO A 114 3.32 31.21 14.49
C PRO A 114 4.66 30.51 14.23
N ASN A 115 5.58 30.43 15.19
CA ASN A 115 6.86 29.74 15.00
C ASN A 115 6.78 28.21 15.13
N ILE A 116 5.69 27.68 15.69
CA ILE A 116 5.49 26.24 15.87
C ILE A 116 4.40 25.66 14.96
N ASP A 117 3.84 26.53 14.12
CA ASP A 117 2.80 26.21 13.17
C ASP A 117 3.28 25.17 12.16
N ILE A 118 2.43 24.19 11.84
CA ILE A 118 2.80 23.14 10.89
C ILE A 118 2.40 23.61 9.49
N LEU A 119 3.39 23.90 8.66
CA LEU A 119 3.15 24.32 7.27
C LEU A 119 2.85 23.15 6.34
N SER A 120 3.47 21.99 6.58
CA SER A 120 3.22 20.81 5.78
C SER A 120 3.60 19.51 6.47
N VAL A 121 2.90 18.44 6.11
CA VAL A 121 3.33 17.06 6.38
C VAL A 121 3.39 16.26 5.09
N GLU A 122 4.48 15.52 4.92
CA GLU A 122 4.75 14.77 3.69
C GLU A 122 5.27 13.37 4.02
N SER A 123 4.99 12.41 3.14
CA SER A 123 5.66 11.12 3.15
C SER A 123 6.08 10.73 1.75
N HIS A 124 7.16 9.95 1.66
CA HIS A 124 7.52 9.24 0.44
C HIS A 124 8.25 7.93 0.75
N LEU A 125 8.24 7.01 -0.21
CA LEU A 125 9.00 5.76 -0.10
C LEU A 125 10.48 6.00 -0.44
N SER A 126 11.38 5.58 0.45
CA SER A 126 12.83 5.56 0.19
C SER A 126 13.44 4.25 0.69
N GLY A 127 13.79 3.37 -0.25
CA GLY A 127 14.28 2.03 0.09
C GLY A 127 13.23 1.20 0.82
N SER A 128 13.56 0.73 2.03
CA SER A 128 12.67 -0.02 2.92
C SER A 128 11.92 0.84 3.94
N ASN A 129 12.07 2.16 3.86
CA ASN A 129 11.50 3.12 4.81
C ASN A 129 10.48 4.02 4.12
N ILE A 130 9.45 4.39 4.87
CA ILE A 130 8.64 5.58 4.59
C ILE A 130 9.36 6.74 5.27
N VAL A 131 9.80 7.70 4.48
CA VAL A 131 10.35 8.96 5.01
C VAL A 131 9.18 9.87 5.29
N LEU A 132 9.01 10.26 6.55
CA LEU A 132 7.99 11.20 7.02
C LEU A 132 8.66 12.54 7.26
N GLN A 133 8.03 13.61 6.81
CA GLN A 133 8.53 14.98 6.97
C GLN A 133 7.44 15.85 7.56
N MET A 134 7.78 16.62 8.57
CA MET A 134 6.94 17.70 9.10
C MET A 134 7.73 18.99 8.99
N ASN A 135 7.20 19.95 8.24
CA ASN A 135 7.78 21.28 8.11
C ASN A 135 6.98 22.24 8.98
N VAL A 136 7.66 22.98 9.83
CA VAL A 136 7.05 24.02 10.67
C VAL A 136 7.47 25.42 10.20
N ALA A 137 6.69 26.43 10.57
CA ALA A 137 6.93 27.80 10.12
C ALA A 137 8.21 28.42 10.72
N GLY A 138 8.52 28.09 11.97
CA GLY A 138 9.76 28.49 12.64
C GLY A 138 10.79 27.35 12.69
N ASN A 139 11.71 27.40 13.64
CA ASN A 139 12.64 26.29 13.88
C ASN A 139 11.99 25.26 14.81
N ILE A 140 12.23 23.97 14.54
CA ILE A 140 11.89 22.90 15.47
C ILE A 140 12.63 23.16 16.78
N GLN A 141 11.86 23.35 17.86
CA GLN A 141 12.41 23.68 19.17
C GLN A 141 12.85 22.41 19.91
N ASN A 142 14.07 22.43 20.44
CA ASN A 142 14.64 21.34 21.24
C ASN A 142 14.54 21.67 22.73
N ASP A 143 13.36 22.04 23.18
CA ASP A 143 13.10 22.38 24.58
C ASP A 143 11.93 21.56 25.13
N THR A 144 11.53 21.86 26.37
CA THR A 144 10.40 21.22 27.03
C THR A 144 9.08 21.93 26.80
N SER A 145 9.05 22.98 25.98
CA SER A 145 7.88 23.84 25.79
C SER A 145 6.91 23.26 24.77
N TYR A 146 7.40 22.44 23.83
CA TYR A 146 6.60 21.90 22.73
C TYR A 146 6.96 20.44 22.45
N GLN A 147 5.97 19.68 21.99
CA GLN A 147 6.18 18.37 21.38
C GLN A 147 5.59 18.33 19.99
N TYR A 148 6.28 17.67 19.08
CA TYR A 148 5.87 17.49 17.69
C TYR A 148 5.55 16.02 17.47
N LYS A 149 4.43 15.71 16.83
CA LYS A 149 3.97 14.33 16.63
C LYS A 149 3.59 14.09 15.18
N LEU A 150 4.10 12.98 14.63
CA LEU A 150 3.66 12.42 13.37
C LEU A 150 2.79 11.20 13.65
N ARG A 151 1.59 11.15 13.07
CA ARG A 151 0.68 10.00 13.19
C ARG A 151 0.49 9.35 11.83
N ILE A 152 0.79 8.06 11.75
CA ILE A 152 0.52 7.25 10.57
C ILE A 152 -0.79 6.53 10.80
N ILE A 153 -1.76 6.78 9.93
CA ILE A 153 -3.06 6.11 9.94
C ILE A 153 -2.94 4.91 9.01
N VAL A 154 -3.18 3.71 9.54
CA VAL A 154 -3.19 2.48 8.74
C VAL A 154 -4.55 1.81 8.77
N LYS A 155 -4.86 1.04 7.74
CA LYS A 155 -6.03 0.17 7.69
C LYS A 155 -5.65 -1.28 7.39
N ASP A 156 -6.47 -2.22 7.83
CA ASP A 156 -6.40 -3.62 7.39
C ASP A 156 -7.01 -3.81 5.99
N ILE A 157 -6.75 -4.96 5.36
CA ILE A 157 -7.23 -5.31 4.02
C ILE A 157 -8.76 -5.30 3.86
N ASP A 158 -9.51 -5.41 4.95
CA ASP A 158 -10.97 -5.38 4.96
C ASP A 158 -11.52 -3.95 5.17
N ASP A 159 -10.66 -2.94 5.31
CA ASP A 159 -10.98 -1.54 5.59
C ASP A 159 -11.67 -1.33 6.96
N ARG A 160 -11.46 -2.23 7.93
CA ARG A 160 -12.20 -2.28 9.20
C ARG A 160 -11.45 -1.74 10.40
N LEU A 161 -10.16 -2.05 10.52
CA LEU A 161 -9.34 -1.65 11.66
C LEU A 161 -8.48 -0.44 11.32
N SER A 162 -8.60 0.68 12.05
CA SER A 162 -7.62 1.76 12.02
C SER A 162 -6.62 1.57 13.16
N ALA A 163 -5.35 1.34 12.84
CA ALA A 163 -4.27 1.46 13.83
C ALA A 163 -3.51 2.77 13.60
N ASP A 164 -3.10 3.40 14.70
CA ASP A 164 -2.38 4.67 14.67
C ASP A 164 -0.97 4.49 15.23
N TYR A 165 0.03 4.71 14.39
CA TYR A 165 1.42 4.77 14.82
C TYR A 165 1.78 6.21 15.12
N THR A 166 2.05 6.53 16.39
CA THR A 166 2.40 7.89 16.81
C THR A 166 3.88 7.98 17.12
N ILE A 167 4.56 8.89 16.42
CA ILE A 167 5.96 9.21 16.63
C ILE A 167 6.01 10.56 17.30
N THR A 168 6.68 10.67 18.45
CA THR A 168 6.76 11.92 19.22
C THR A 168 8.20 12.39 19.27
N TYR A 169 8.42 13.65 18.89
CA TYR A 169 9.66 14.38 19.10
C TYR A 169 9.47 15.39 20.24
N TYR A 170 10.33 15.29 21.25
CA TYR A 170 10.27 16.13 22.44
C TYR A 170 11.67 16.30 23.03
N ASN A 171 12.03 17.54 23.39
CA ASN A 171 13.29 17.86 24.07
C ASN A 171 14.53 17.24 23.38
N GLY A 172 14.62 17.35 22.05
CA GLY A 172 15.76 16.81 21.30
C GLY A 172 15.72 15.30 21.06
N THR A 173 14.71 14.58 21.55
CA THR A 173 14.65 13.11 21.55
C THR A 173 13.40 12.58 20.87
N LEU A 174 13.51 11.41 20.25
CA LEU A 174 12.38 10.65 19.77
C LEU A 174 11.86 9.74 20.88
N GLY A 175 10.54 9.63 21.05
CA GLY A 175 9.93 8.56 21.83
C GLY A 175 10.37 7.21 21.28
N GLN A 176 10.96 6.34 22.11
CA GLN A 176 11.60 5.07 21.72
C GLN A 176 10.63 3.96 21.27
N GLN A 177 9.49 4.30 20.66
CA GLN A 177 8.45 3.32 20.38
C GLN A 177 8.76 2.43 19.18
N TYR A 178 9.62 2.87 18.26
CA TYR A 178 9.89 2.21 16.99
C TYR A 178 11.37 2.33 16.62
N ASP A 179 11.93 1.33 15.94
CA ASP A 179 13.30 1.35 15.39
C ASP A 179 13.39 2.32 14.21
N THR A 180 13.34 3.60 14.54
CA THR A 180 13.19 4.72 13.62
C THR A 180 14.37 5.65 13.79
N SER A 181 14.88 6.18 12.69
CA SER A 181 15.90 7.22 12.73
C SER A 181 15.27 8.59 12.53
N LEU A 182 15.91 9.59 13.12
CA LEU A 182 15.45 10.97 13.14
C LEU A 182 16.57 11.91 12.70
N SER A 183 16.22 12.90 11.88
CA SER A 183 17.00 14.12 11.72
C SER A 183 16.09 15.35 11.85
N VAL A 184 16.67 16.45 12.33
CA VAL A 184 16.06 17.78 12.28
C VAL A 184 16.94 18.63 11.39
N GLU A 185 16.37 19.13 10.31
CA GLU A 185 17.05 19.96 9.32
C GLU A 185 16.31 21.29 9.25
N ASN A 186 16.88 22.32 9.89
CA ASN A 186 16.28 23.65 10.03
C ASN A 186 14.88 23.59 10.69
N ASN A 187 13.84 23.79 9.88
CA ASN A 187 12.44 23.81 10.25
C ASN A 187 11.71 22.48 9.93
N THR A 188 12.46 21.46 9.51
CA THR A 188 11.88 20.18 9.11
C THR A 188 12.31 19.06 10.06
N LEU A 189 11.32 18.35 10.61
CA LEU A 189 11.50 17.09 11.30
C LEU A 189 11.39 15.95 10.27
N ILE A 190 12.42 15.11 10.18
CA ILE A 190 12.48 14.00 9.24
C ILE A 190 12.60 12.69 10.02
N VAL A 191 11.68 11.75 9.76
CA VAL A 191 11.67 10.42 10.37
C VAL A 191 11.77 9.36 9.28
N HIS A 192 12.68 8.39 9.43
CA HIS A 192 12.68 7.19 8.61
C HIS A 192 11.92 6.09 9.34
N PHE A 193 10.74 5.75 8.84
CA PHE A 193 9.86 4.75 9.40
C PHE A 193 9.93 3.42 8.62
N PRO A 194 10.44 2.33 9.22
CA PRO A 194 10.53 1.04 8.52
C PRO A 194 9.16 0.46 8.19
N ILE A 195 8.97 0.08 6.92
CA ILE A 195 7.71 -0.53 6.45
C ILE A 195 7.45 -1.87 7.14
N SER A 196 8.51 -2.57 7.56
CA SER A 196 8.42 -3.84 8.28
C SER A 196 7.72 -3.73 9.64
N ILE A 197 7.49 -2.52 10.16
CA ILE A 197 6.70 -2.30 11.37
C ILE A 197 5.21 -2.55 11.13
N PHE A 198 4.73 -2.38 9.90
CA PHE A 198 3.35 -2.69 9.56
C PHE A 198 3.13 -4.20 9.49
N PRO A 199 2.04 -4.72 10.06
CA PRO A 199 1.61 -6.08 9.78
C PRO A 199 1.41 -6.30 8.27
N PRO A 200 1.59 -7.55 7.76
CA PRO A 200 1.54 -7.83 6.33
C PRO A 200 0.21 -7.49 5.63
N ASP A 201 -0.88 -7.41 6.39
CA ASP A 201 -2.24 -7.13 5.95
C ASP A 201 -2.67 -5.68 6.22
N HIS A 202 -1.76 -4.84 6.71
CA HIS A 202 -2.02 -3.44 6.98
C HIS A 202 -1.34 -2.53 5.96
N TYR A 203 -2.01 -1.44 5.61
CA TYR A 203 -1.50 -0.45 4.68
C TYR A 203 -1.74 0.97 5.18
N MET A 204 -0.78 1.84 4.90
CA MET A 204 -0.87 3.26 5.25
C MET A 204 -1.91 3.93 4.37
N VAL A 205 -2.82 4.67 4.99
CA VAL A 205 -3.87 5.44 4.31
C VAL A 205 -3.74 6.94 4.52
N GLY A 206 -3.09 7.38 5.61
CA GLY A 206 -3.02 8.77 5.99
C GLY A 206 -1.80 9.12 6.84
N LEU A 207 -1.52 10.41 6.93
CA LEU A 207 -0.46 11.01 7.73
C LEU A 207 -0.99 12.30 8.37
N GLU A 208 -0.83 12.44 9.67
CA GLU A 208 -1.15 13.68 10.39
C GLU A 208 0.08 14.24 11.09
N GLY A 209 0.13 15.58 11.18
CA GLY A 209 1.06 16.33 12.00
C GLY A 209 0.35 17.01 13.15
N VAL A 210 0.93 16.97 14.34
CA VAL A 210 0.37 17.60 15.54
C VAL A 210 1.49 18.28 16.30
N THR A 211 1.24 19.51 16.76
CA THR A 211 2.11 20.20 17.71
C THR A 211 1.32 20.45 18.99
N ASP A 212 1.85 20.03 20.14
CA ASP A 212 1.24 20.34 21.43
C ASP A 212 2.14 21.29 22.23
N SER A 213 1.55 22.33 22.80
CA SER A 213 2.18 23.16 23.83
C SER A 213 2.19 22.42 25.17
N LEU A 214 3.36 22.36 25.79
CA LEU A 214 3.60 21.77 27.11
C LEU A 214 3.84 22.91 28.10
N SER A 215 2.85 23.79 28.27
CA SER A 215 2.87 24.76 29.36
C SER A 215 3.02 24.01 30.70
N PRO A 216 3.95 24.41 31.59
CA PRO A 216 3.97 23.89 32.96
C PRO A 216 2.72 24.42 33.67
N LEU A 217 1.64 23.67 33.59
CA LEU A 217 0.38 24.00 34.27
C LEU A 217 0.63 23.95 35.78
N SER A 218 0.56 25.10 36.46
CA SER A 218 0.32 25.09 37.90
C SER A 218 -1.01 24.36 38.11
N GLU A 219 -1.01 23.37 38.98
CA GLU A 219 -2.08 22.38 39.19
C GLU A 219 -3.47 22.96 39.54
N THR A 220 -3.57 24.27 39.74
CA THR A 220 -4.74 24.96 40.29
C THR A 220 -5.75 25.53 39.28
N ASP A 221 -5.45 25.61 37.98
CA ASP A 221 -6.39 26.20 37.00
C ASP A 221 -6.45 25.37 35.71
N LYS A 222 -7.02 24.16 35.78
CA LYS A 222 -7.40 23.41 34.56
C LYS A 222 -8.89 23.53 34.33
N THR A 223 -9.29 24.53 33.54
CA THR A 223 -10.57 24.46 32.82
C THR A 223 -10.34 23.73 31.50
N GLU A 224 -11.34 22.97 31.05
CA GLU A 224 -11.25 22.05 29.92
C GLU A 224 -10.96 22.73 28.56
N SER A 225 -10.97 24.07 28.51
CA SER A 225 -10.69 24.88 27.31
C SER A 225 -9.20 25.20 27.06
N ASP A 226 -8.29 24.94 27.99
CA ASP A 226 -6.89 25.39 27.88
C ASP A 226 -5.94 24.40 27.20
N TRP A 227 -6.48 23.32 26.62
CA TRP A 227 -5.71 22.49 25.69
C TRP A 227 -5.68 23.18 24.33
N ASN A 228 -4.77 24.15 24.14
CA ASN A 228 -4.34 24.60 22.82
C ASN A 228 -3.58 23.44 22.14
N ARG A 229 -4.34 22.45 21.66
CA ARG A 229 -3.91 21.38 20.77
C ARG A 229 -4.04 21.89 19.35
N THR A 230 -2.91 22.08 18.70
CA THR A 230 -2.88 22.24 17.25
C THR A 230 -3.00 20.87 16.63
N ILE A 231 -4.17 20.59 16.08
CA ILE A 231 -4.37 19.37 15.31
C ILE A 231 -4.59 19.79 13.86
N ALA A 232 -3.54 19.74 13.05
CA ALA A 232 -3.70 19.66 11.60
C ALA A 232 -4.28 18.27 11.28
N ARG A 233 -5.60 18.18 11.45
CA ARG A 233 -6.37 16.95 11.41
C ARG A 233 -6.98 16.79 10.03
N LEU A 234 -6.17 16.33 9.08
CA LEU A 234 -6.61 16.10 7.72
C LEU A 234 -7.13 14.66 7.58
N TRP A 235 -8.40 14.46 7.97
CA TRP A 235 -9.12 13.20 7.75
C TRP A 235 -9.70 13.12 6.33
N PHE A 236 -9.66 11.92 5.74
CA PHE A 236 -10.41 11.52 4.55
C PHE A 236 -11.26 10.30 4.87
#